data_AF-A0A9N7Z5Z9-F1
#
_entry.id   AF-A0A9N7Z5Z9-F1
#
_cell.length_a   1.000
_cell.length_b   1.000
_cell.length_c   1.000
_cell.angle_alpha   90.00
_cell.angle_beta   90.00
_cell.angle_gamma   90.00
#
_symmetry.space_group_name_H-M   'P 1'
#
loop_
_entity.id
_entity.type
_entity.pdbx_description
1 polymer ?
#
loop_
_entity_poly.entity_id
_entity_poly.type
_entity_poly.pdbx_seq_one_letter_code
_entity_poly.pdbx_strand_id
1 'polypeptide(L)'
;MAGRRLRDAVQQELQSEGTFKDTEVVIAGLSNVYTHYITTYEEYQVQRYEGASTIYGPHTLTAYVHKFRGLARAIAQDKVSELPVGPQPPLFTKNLFNLLPQAAADKTPVNSSFGDVLQQVDPYYRQGSALDLTLTLQQVDPYYRQGSALDLTLTLQQVDPYYRQGSALDLTLTLTLQQVDPYYRQGDVVSITFVAGNPRHSGDIRDKTFVTVEIYDNRTDSWEVVHTDASWETRFHWLKGSKGRSNTTVEWFVPPSAPGGYYRIKHFGHYKQMKGLRPVITPYEGTSDVFRVSPSFYYQWPPASRCQPPSTVFFFYFSARPSGHELDPSTDLLLL
;
A
#
# COMPACT_ATOMS: atom_id res chain seq x y z
N MET A 1 23.78 -15.73 19.34
CA MET A 1 24.09 -15.79 20.79
C MET A 1 24.49 -14.43 21.40
N ALA A 2 25.04 -13.51 20.60
CA ALA A 2 25.58 -12.23 21.04
C ALA A 2 24.67 -11.41 21.99
N GLY A 3 23.42 -11.15 21.60
CA GLY A 3 22.49 -10.36 22.41
C GLY A 3 22.17 -10.97 23.77
N ARG A 4 22.13 -12.31 23.89
CA ARG A 4 21.96 -12.99 25.19
C ARG A 4 23.15 -12.73 26.11
N ARG A 5 24.37 -12.96 25.62
CA ARG A 5 25.61 -12.71 26.40
C ARG A 5 25.71 -11.26 26.87
N LEU A 6 25.35 -10.31 26.01
CA LEU A 6 25.34 -8.88 26.37
C LEU A 6 24.29 -8.57 27.45
N ARG A 7 23.06 -9.05 27.27
CA ARG A 7 21.97 -8.88 28.23
C ARG A 7 22.35 -9.43 29.60
N ASP A 8 22.80 -10.69 29.64
CA ASP A 8 23.14 -11.39 30.88
C ASP A 8 24.28 -10.67 31.60
N ALA A 9 25.30 -10.23 30.86
CA ALA A 9 26.44 -9.52 31.41
C ALA A 9 26.06 -8.16 32.02
N VAL A 10 25.15 -7.42 31.39
CA VAL A 10 24.65 -6.13 31.90
C VAL A 10 23.74 -6.35 33.10
N GLN A 11 22.83 -7.32 33.04
CA GLN A 11 21.93 -7.65 34.14
C GLN A 11 22.70 -8.04 35.41
N GLN A 12 23.73 -8.89 35.26
CA GLN A 12 24.62 -9.27 36.37
C GLN A 12 25.34 -8.06 36.97
N GLU A 13 25.83 -7.13 36.15
CA GLU A 13 26.53 -5.93 36.62
C GLU A 13 25.60 -4.97 37.39
N LEU A 14 24.35 -4.82 36.96
CA LEU A 14 23.36 -4.00 37.67
C LEU A 14 22.98 -4.62 39.02
N GLN A 15 22.86 -5.95 39.08
CA GLN A 15 22.49 -6.67 40.29
C GLN A 15 23.63 -6.77 41.31
N SER A 16 24.90 -6.78 40.88
CA SER A 16 26.05 -6.94 41.78
C SER A 16 26.24 -5.79 42.78
N GLU A 17 25.77 -4.59 42.45
CA GLU A 17 25.85 -3.40 43.31
C GLU A 17 24.66 -3.28 44.28
N GLY A 18 23.66 -4.16 44.17
CA GLY A 18 22.48 -4.20 45.06
C GLY A 18 21.46 -3.07 44.88
N THR A 19 21.80 -2.01 44.15
CA THR A 19 20.92 -0.87 43.80
C THR A 19 19.72 -1.30 42.96
N PHE A 20 19.93 -2.23 42.03
CA PHE A 20 18.92 -2.70 41.08
C PHE A 20 18.53 -4.15 41.38
N LYS A 21 17.30 -4.36 41.85
CA LYS A 21 16.69 -5.69 42.02
C LYS A 21 15.70 -5.95 40.89
N ASP A 22 15.59 -7.19 40.45
CA ASP A 22 14.60 -7.65 39.46
C ASP A 22 14.57 -6.83 38.14
N THR A 23 15.75 -6.39 37.68
CA THR A 23 15.85 -5.57 36.47
C THR A 23 15.78 -6.40 35.20
N GLU A 24 14.91 -5.97 34.27
CA GLU A 24 14.83 -6.51 32.92
C GLU A 24 15.73 -5.71 31.97
N VAL A 25 16.57 -6.41 31.21
CA VAL A 25 17.48 -5.79 30.24
C VAL A 25 17.03 -6.13 28.82
N VAL A 26 16.67 -5.10 28.05
CA VAL A 26 16.21 -5.23 26.66
C VAL A 26 17.33 -4.81 25.70
N ILE A 27 17.46 -5.53 24.58
CA ILE A 27 18.38 -5.15 23.51
C ILE A 27 17.60 -4.35 22.47
N ALA A 28 17.85 -3.05 22.41
CA ALA A 28 17.34 -2.17 21.36
C ALA A 28 18.37 -2.11 20.21
N GLY A 29 18.23 -3.02 19.23
CA GLY A 29 19.07 -3.03 18.02
C GLY A 29 18.84 -1.80 17.13
N LEU A 30 19.73 -1.57 16.17
CA LEU A 30 19.65 -0.47 15.18
C LEU A 30 19.51 0.93 15.82
N SER A 31 20.13 1.15 16.97
CA SER A 31 20.07 2.41 17.72
C SER A 31 21.27 3.31 17.44
N ASN A 32 21.04 4.62 17.34
CA ASN A 32 22.01 5.71 17.17
C ASN A 32 22.84 5.68 15.87
N VAL A 33 23.59 4.62 15.62
CA VAL A 33 24.46 4.45 14.44
C VAL A 33 24.48 2.99 13.97
N TYR A 34 24.37 2.79 12.66
CA TYR A 34 24.43 1.46 12.06
C TYR A 34 25.89 1.02 11.88
N THR A 35 26.25 -0.13 12.46
CA THR A 35 27.61 -0.70 12.42
C THR A 35 27.60 -2.17 12.00
N HIS A 36 26.65 -2.54 11.14
CA HIS A 36 26.46 -3.91 10.65
C HIS A 36 26.15 -4.91 11.78
N TYR A 37 26.70 -6.12 11.69
CA TYR A 37 26.39 -7.25 12.56
C TYR A 37 27.39 -7.36 13.69
N ILE A 38 26.96 -8.01 14.78
CA ILE A 38 27.82 -8.36 15.91
C ILE A 38 27.60 -9.84 16.22
N THR A 39 28.62 -10.64 15.94
CA THR A 39 28.62 -12.08 16.23
C THR A 39 29.39 -12.40 17.50
N THR A 40 29.10 -13.54 18.12
CA THR A 40 30.04 -14.12 19.09
C THR A 40 31.34 -14.53 18.42
N TYR A 41 32.41 -14.70 19.20
CA TYR A 41 33.70 -15.13 18.66
C TYR A 41 33.59 -16.47 17.90
N GLU A 42 32.78 -17.39 18.43
CA GLU A 42 32.56 -18.72 17.88
C GLU A 42 31.74 -18.66 16.58
N GLU A 43 30.67 -17.85 16.56
CA GLU A 43 29.91 -17.58 15.34
C GLU A 43 30.78 -16.88 14.28
N TYR A 44 31.68 -15.99 14.70
CA TYR A 44 32.61 -15.29 13.81
C TYR A 44 33.56 -16.25 13.09
N GLN A 45 34.06 -17.30 13.76
CA GLN A 45 35.02 -18.24 13.14
C GLN A 45 34.45 -18.96 11.92
N VAL A 46 33.12 -19.18 11.89
CA VAL A 46 32.45 -19.84 10.77
C VAL A 46 32.39 -18.94 9.53
N GLN A 47 32.52 -17.61 9.70
CA GLN A 47 32.50 -16.64 8.60
C GLN A 47 31.28 -16.77 7.66
N ARG A 48 30.09 -16.99 8.24
CA ARG A 48 28.82 -16.71 7.55
C ARG A 48 28.64 -15.21 7.36
N TYR A 49 27.54 -14.80 6.71
CA TYR A 49 27.23 -13.40 6.43
C TYR A 49 27.39 -12.47 7.65
N GLU A 50 26.89 -12.87 8.80
CA GLU A 50 26.95 -12.06 10.03
C GLU A 50 28.38 -11.99 10.59
N GLY A 51 29.14 -13.09 10.46
CA GLY A 51 30.54 -13.16 10.86
C GLY A 51 31.42 -12.27 9.99
N ALA A 52 31.25 -12.34 8.67
CA ALA A 52 31.93 -11.48 7.71
C ALA A 52 31.50 -10.00 7.83
N SER A 53 30.24 -9.75 8.23
CA SER A 53 29.70 -8.41 8.49
C SER A 53 29.96 -7.90 9.91
N THR A 54 30.78 -8.60 10.70
CA THR A 54 31.25 -8.14 12.01
C THR A 54 32.50 -7.29 11.83
N ILE A 55 32.28 -6.00 11.51
CA ILE A 55 33.27 -5.12 10.88
C ILE A 55 34.48 -4.73 11.76
N TYR A 56 34.41 -4.93 13.07
CA TYR A 56 35.53 -4.64 14.00
C TYR A 56 36.30 -5.91 14.41
N GLY A 57 36.08 -7.02 13.71
CA GLY A 57 36.81 -8.27 13.89
C GLY A 57 36.22 -9.22 14.95
N PRO A 58 36.91 -10.34 15.26
CA PRO A 58 36.36 -11.45 16.05
C PRO A 58 36.00 -11.08 17.50
N HIS A 59 36.53 -9.98 18.02
CA HIS A 59 36.32 -9.53 19.40
C HIS A 59 35.33 -8.37 19.51
N THR A 60 34.57 -8.08 18.45
CA THR A 60 33.56 -7.02 18.46
C THR A 60 32.58 -7.19 19.62
N LEU A 61 31.95 -8.36 19.79
CA LEU A 61 31.04 -8.59 20.92
C LEU A 61 31.71 -8.38 22.28
N THR A 62 32.93 -8.87 22.45
CA THR A 62 33.66 -8.71 23.71
C THR A 62 33.87 -7.25 24.07
N ALA A 63 34.22 -6.42 23.08
CA ALA A 63 34.35 -4.97 23.26
C ALA A 63 33.01 -4.32 23.65
N TYR A 64 31.91 -4.70 23.00
CA TYR A 64 30.58 -4.21 23.36
C TYR A 64 30.18 -4.61 24.78
N VAL A 65 30.33 -5.89 25.15
CA VAL A 65 30.06 -6.37 26.51
C VAL A 65 30.86 -5.57 27.54
N HIS A 66 32.15 -5.34 27.29
CA HIS A 66 32.99 -4.56 28.19
C HIS A 66 32.48 -3.11 28.34
N LYS A 67 32.14 -2.43 27.23
CA LYS A 67 31.63 -1.05 27.27
C LYS A 67 30.28 -0.95 27.98
N PHE A 68 29.33 -1.81 27.66
CA PHE A 68 28.00 -1.79 28.28
C PHE A 68 28.01 -2.17 29.76
N ARG A 69 28.89 -3.08 30.20
CA ARG A 69 29.12 -3.33 31.64
C ARG A 69 29.66 -2.08 32.33
N GLY A 70 30.62 -1.38 31.73
CA GLY A 70 31.14 -0.12 32.28
C GLY A 70 30.05 0.94 32.47
N LEU A 71 29.15 1.08 31.49
CA LEU A 71 27.99 1.98 31.60
C LEU A 71 27.01 1.52 32.69
N ALA A 72 26.68 0.23 32.73
CA ALA A 72 25.78 -0.34 33.73
C ALA A 72 26.30 -0.11 35.16
N ARG A 73 27.60 -0.34 35.40
CA ARG A 73 28.26 -0.07 36.67
C ARG A 73 28.17 1.41 37.06
N ALA A 74 28.46 2.31 36.13
CA ALA A 74 28.40 3.74 36.40
C ALA A 74 26.97 4.21 36.76
N ILE A 75 25.94 3.61 36.15
CA ILE A 75 24.54 3.86 36.52
C ILE A 75 24.25 3.30 37.92
N ALA A 76 24.67 2.07 38.22
CA ALA A 76 24.44 1.42 39.51
C ALA A 76 25.11 2.13 40.70
N GLN A 77 26.23 2.79 40.45
CA GLN A 77 27.01 3.53 41.45
C GLN A 77 26.68 5.03 41.49
N ASP A 78 25.77 5.53 40.66
CA ASP A 78 25.47 6.97 40.47
C ASP A 78 26.70 7.81 40.09
N LYS A 79 27.56 7.26 39.21
CA LYS A 79 28.84 7.84 38.76
C LYS A 79 28.90 8.09 37.25
N VAL A 80 27.74 8.27 36.60
CA VAL A 80 27.67 8.49 35.14
C VAL A 80 28.44 9.75 34.73
N SER A 81 28.47 10.79 35.59
CA SER A 81 29.22 12.03 35.37
C SER A 81 30.74 11.86 35.34
N GLU A 82 31.26 10.75 35.90
CA GLU A 82 32.70 10.44 35.93
C GLU A 82 33.17 9.73 34.64
N LEU A 83 32.25 9.30 33.78
CA LEU A 83 32.60 8.62 32.53
C LEU A 83 33.25 9.57 31.52
N PRO A 84 34.26 9.09 30.76
CA PRO A 84 34.86 9.90 29.71
C PRO A 84 33.83 10.19 28.60
N VAL A 85 33.78 11.44 28.15
CA VAL A 85 32.85 11.91 27.10
C VAL A 85 33.01 11.15 25.77
N GLY A 86 34.21 10.64 25.51
CA GLY A 86 34.54 9.97 24.25
C GLY A 86 34.79 10.97 23.10
N PRO A 87 35.26 10.47 21.94
CA PRO A 87 35.53 11.30 20.78
C PRO A 87 34.23 11.79 20.13
N GLN A 88 34.22 13.04 19.65
CA GLN A 88 33.11 13.55 18.87
C GLN A 88 33.09 12.90 17.47
N PRO A 89 31.94 12.37 17.01
CA PRO A 89 31.83 11.82 15.67
C PRO A 89 31.94 12.93 14.61
N PRO A 90 32.55 12.67 13.44
CA PRO A 90 32.61 13.64 12.35
C PRO A 90 31.23 13.86 11.72
N LEU A 91 30.94 15.10 11.32
CA LEU A 91 29.75 15.45 10.53
C LEU A 91 30.15 15.71 9.07
N PHE A 92 29.88 14.76 8.18
CA PHE A 92 30.19 14.89 6.76
C PHE A 92 29.08 15.64 6.01
N THR A 93 29.30 16.93 5.71
CA THR A 93 28.39 17.75 4.88
C THR A 93 28.96 18.06 3.49
N LYS A 94 30.24 17.80 3.28
CA LYS A 94 30.97 18.01 2.02
C LYS A 94 31.45 16.66 1.49
N ASN A 95 31.77 16.59 0.19
CA ASN A 95 32.31 15.39 -0.48
C ASN A 95 31.35 14.18 -0.49
N LEU A 96 30.05 14.44 -0.41
CA LEU A 96 29.03 13.43 -0.66
C LEU A 96 28.76 13.35 -2.17
N PHE A 97 28.92 12.18 -2.77
CA PHE A 97 28.64 11.96 -4.18
C PHE A 97 27.26 11.31 -4.32
N ASN A 98 26.41 11.88 -5.19
CA ASN A 98 25.13 11.29 -5.55
C ASN A 98 25.12 10.97 -7.05
N LEU A 99 25.19 9.67 -7.36
CA LEU A 99 25.14 9.18 -8.74
C LEU A 99 23.70 8.92 -9.22
N LEU A 100 22.69 9.16 -8.36
CA LEU A 100 21.30 9.08 -8.77
C LEU A 100 20.95 10.30 -9.62
N PRO A 101 20.53 10.10 -10.89
CA PRO A 101 20.13 11.21 -11.74
C PRO A 101 18.99 12.03 -11.10
N GLN A 102 19.03 13.35 -11.34
CA GLN A 102 17.94 14.22 -10.95
C GLN A 102 16.67 13.83 -11.71
N ALA A 103 15.52 13.86 -11.04
CA ALA A 103 14.25 13.64 -11.70
C ALA A 103 14.03 14.72 -12.79
N ALA A 104 13.72 14.24 -14.00
CA ALA A 104 13.43 15.09 -15.15
C ALA A 104 12.11 15.84 -14.96
N ALA A 105 11.82 16.80 -15.84
CA ALA A 105 10.50 17.43 -15.86
C ALA A 105 9.43 16.40 -16.27
N ASP A 106 8.31 16.43 -15.57
CA ASP A 106 7.16 15.57 -15.83
C ASP A 106 6.33 16.14 -16.98
N LYS A 107 5.62 15.27 -17.70
CA LYS A 107 4.69 15.61 -18.77
C LYS A 107 3.44 14.77 -18.68
N THR A 108 2.34 15.27 -19.23
CA THR A 108 1.10 14.52 -19.38
C THR A 108 0.97 13.94 -20.79
N PRO A 109 0.09 12.95 -21.00
CA PRO A 109 -0.45 12.63 -22.32
C PRO A 109 -1.09 13.86 -22.99
N VAL A 110 -1.22 13.83 -24.32
CA VAL A 110 -1.86 14.93 -25.07
C VAL A 110 -3.32 15.05 -24.61
N ASN A 111 -3.79 16.28 -24.39
CA ASN A 111 -5.14 16.58 -23.91
C ASN A 111 -5.49 15.99 -22.53
N SER A 112 -4.49 15.83 -21.65
CA SER A 112 -4.71 15.43 -20.26
C SER A 112 -3.92 16.29 -19.28
N SER A 113 -4.37 16.31 -18.04
CA SER A 113 -3.76 16.99 -16.90
C SER A 113 -3.25 15.98 -15.88
N PHE A 114 -2.37 16.43 -14.98
CA PHE A 114 -1.98 15.60 -13.83
C PHE A 114 -3.19 15.43 -12.92
N GLY A 115 -3.44 14.19 -12.47
CA GLY A 115 -4.62 13.82 -11.71
C GLY A 115 -5.75 13.21 -12.56
N ASP A 116 -5.68 13.30 -13.89
CA ASP A 116 -6.69 12.67 -14.75
C ASP A 116 -6.66 11.15 -14.62
N VAL A 117 -7.83 10.52 -14.63
CA VAL A 117 -7.98 9.06 -14.54
C VAL A 117 -7.78 8.43 -15.93
N LEU A 118 -6.82 7.50 -16.03
CA LEU A 118 -6.52 6.72 -17.24
C LEU A 118 -7.25 5.38 -17.26
N GLN A 119 -7.41 4.74 -16.11
CA GLN A 119 -8.19 3.53 -15.94
C GLN A 119 -9.11 3.74 -14.75
N GLN A 120 -10.42 3.75 -15.04
CA GLN A 120 -11.47 3.86 -14.04
C GLN A 120 -11.74 2.50 -13.37
N VAL A 121 -12.60 2.55 -12.36
CA VAL A 121 -13.24 1.39 -11.74
C VAL A 121 -13.93 0.49 -12.76
N ASP A 122 -13.76 -0.82 -12.60
CA ASP A 122 -14.33 -1.84 -13.47
C ASP A 122 -15.87 -1.83 -13.35
N PRO A 123 -16.61 -1.64 -14.46
CA PRO A 123 -18.06 -1.66 -14.41
C PRO A 123 -18.56 -3.10 -14.26
N TYR A 124 -18.77 -3.52 -13.01
CA TYR A 124 -19.47 -4.77 -12.71
C TYR A 124 -20.98 -4.58 -12.90
N TYR A 125 -21.49 -4.95 -14.08
CA TYR A 125 -22.93 -5.05 -14.30
C TYR A 125 -23.47 -6.34 -13.65
N ARG A 126 -24.57 -6.25 -12.88
CA ARG A 126 -25.27 -7.47 -12.40
C ARG A 126 -25.79 -8.25 -13.63
N GLN A 127 -25.54 -9.55 -13.67
CA GLN A 127 -26.28 -10.45 -14.55
C GLN A 127 -27.78 -10.34 -14.18
N GLY A 128 -28.60 -9.83 -15.10
CA GLY A 128 -30.02 -9.52 -14.85
C GLY A 128 -30.36 -8.04 -14.56
N SER A 129 -29.42 -7.11 -14.77
CA SER A 129 -29.73 -5.67 -14.78
C SER A 129 -30.69 -5.37 -15.94
N ALA A 130 -31.89 -4.88 -15.64
CA ALA A 130 -32.85 -4.45 -16.66
C ALA A 130 -32.37 -3.12 -17.27
N LEU A 131 -32.22 -3.09 -18.60
CA LEU A 131 -32.13 -1.84 -19.35
C LEU A 131 -33.54 -1.26 -19.43
N ASP A 132 -33.78 -0.08 -18.84
CA ASP A 132 -35.02 0.65 -19.04
C ASP A 132 -35.07 1.19 -20.48
N LEU A 133 -35.72 0.42 -21.36
CA LEU A 133 -36.05 0.83 -22.72
C LEU A 133 -37.27 1.77 -22.66
N THR A 134 -37.03 3.07 -22.78
CA THR A 134 -38.12 4.05 -22.92
C THR A 134 -38.40 4.28 -24.41
N LEU A 135 -39.54 3.80 -24.90
CA LEU A 135 -40.05 4.10 -26.25
C LEU A 135 -40.89 5.38 -26.20
N THR A 136 -40.41 6.47 -26.79
CA THR A 136 -41.18 7.71 -26.94
C THR A 136 -41.99 7.68 -28.25
N LEU A 137 -43.32 7.56 -28.14
CA LEU A 137 -44.23 7.72 -29.27
C LEU A 137 -44.38 9.22 -29.59
N GLN A 138 -43.89 9.67 -30.75
CA GLN A 138 -43.96 11.10 -31.14
C GLN A 138 -45.35 11.56 -31.60
N GLN A 139 -46.28 10.64 -31.90
CA GLN A 139 -47.68 10.97 -32.17
C GLN A 139 -48.61 9.86 -31.65
N VAL A 140 -49.52 10.23 -30.75
CA VAL A 140 -50.60 9.36 -30.26
C VAL A 140 -51.93 9.98 -30.68
N ASP A 141 -52.75 9.22 -31.40
CA ASP A 141 -54.09 9.62 -31.84
C ASP A 141 -55.00 9.88 -30.60
N PRO A 142 -55.72 11.02 -30.47
CA PRO A 142 -56.31 11.47 -29.20
C PRO A 142 -57.53 10.68 -28.66
N TYR A 143 -57.86 9.50 -29.19
CA TYR A 143 -59.10 8.78 -28.85
C TYR A 143 -58.93 7.45 -28.09
N TYR A 144 -57.75 7.14 -27.56
CA TYR A 144 -57.56 5.94 -26.74
C TYR A 144 -58.25 6.06 -25.36
N ARG A 145 -59.13 5.10 -25.03
CA ARG A 145 -59.77 4.99 -23.70
C ARG A 145 -59.12 3.90 -22.85
N GLN A 146 -59.22 4.07 -21.54
CA GLN A 146 -58.72 3.15 -20.52
C GLN A 146 -59.21 1.71 -20.76
N GLY A 147 -58.28 0.76 -20.85
CA GLY A 147 -58.57 -0.67 -21.08
C GLY A 147 -58.36 -1.17 -22.52
N SER A 148 -57.89 -0.32 -23.44
CA SER A 148 -57.56 -0.72 -24.81
C SER A 148 -56.21 -1.46 -24.87
N ALA A 149 -56.14 -2.60 -25.57
CA ALA A 149 -54.87 -3.26 -25.87
C ALA A 149 -54.17 -2.52 -27.03
N LEU A 150 -52.90 -2.18 -26.85
CA LEU A 150 -52.05 -1.58 -27.88
C LEU A 150 -51.33 -2.70 -28.63
N ASP A 151 -51.80 -3.04 -29.83
CA ASP A 151 -51.01 -3.79 -30.80
C ASP A 151 -49.99 -2.85 -31.42
N LEU A 152 -48.75 -2.92 -30.96
CA LEU A 152 -47.62 -2.18 -31.54
C LEU A 152 -47.23 -2.81 -32.87
N THR A 153 -47.89 -2.37 -33.94
CA THR A 153 -47.46 -2.64 -35.32
C THR A 153 -46.61 -1.45 -35.78
N LEU A 154 -45.32 -1.68 -36.04
CA LEU A 154 -44.41 -0.67 -36.58
C LEU A 154 -44.80 -0.33 -38.03
N THR A 155 -45.65 0.67 -38.22
CA THR A 155 -45.95 1.25 -39.52
C THR A 155 -44.92 2.32 -39.88
N LEU A 156 -44.19 2.11 -40.98
CA LEU A 156 -43.29 3.09 -41.58
C LEU A 156 -44.09 4.34 -41.99
N GLN A 157 -43.94 5.44 -41.26
CA GLN A 157 -44.40 6.75 -41.74
C GLN A 157 -43.31 7.35 -42.63
N GLN A 158 -43.66 7.53 -43.90
CA GLN A 158 -42.84 8.02 -45.02
C GLN A 158 -41.80 7.01 -45.52
N VAL A 159 -42.27 6.09 -46.35
CA VAL A 159 -41.43 5.44 -47.37
C VAL A 159 -41.32 6.41 -48.55
N ASP A 160 -40.13 7.00 -48.74
CA ASP A 160 -39.78 7.73 -49.97
C ASP A 160 -39.98 6.78 -51.17
N PRO A 161 -40.68 7.17 -52.26
CA PRO A 161 -41.16 6.24 -53.29
C PRO A 161 -40.08 5.57 -54.18
N TYR A 162 -38.79 5.66 -53.82
CA TYR A 162 -37.66 5.16 -54.64
C TYR A 162 -36.86 3.99 -54.04
N TYR A 163 -37.31 3.36 -52.96
CA TYR A 163 -36.65 2.15 -52.45
C TYR A 163 -36.91 0.94 -53.36
N ARG A 164 -35.87 0.45 -54.05
CA ARG A 164 -35.94 -0.79 -54.83
C ARG A 164 -35.85 -2.01 -53.92
N GLN A 165 -36.45 -3.11 -54.36
CA GLN A 165 -36.31 -4.42 -53.72
C GLN A 165 -34.82 -4.75 -53.50
N GLY A 166 -34.42 -4.95 -52.23
CA GLY A 166 -33.02 -5.09 -51.82
C GLY A 166 -32.43 -3.90 -51.05
N SER A 167 -33.21 -2.85 -50.79
CA SER A 167 -32.79 -1.72 -49.95
C SER A 167 -32.75 -2.08 -48.46
N ALA A 168 -31.72 -1.64 -47.74
CA ALA A 168 -31.60 -1.78 -46.29
C ALA A 168 -32.08 -0.50 -45.58
N LEU A 169 -32.83 -0.66 -44.49
CA LEU A 169 -33.25 0.41 -43.58
C LEU A 169 -32.28 0.45 -42.40
N ASP A 170 -31.60 1.57 -42.19
CA ASP A 170 -30.82 1.81 -40.97
C ASP A 170 -31.75 2.35 -39.87
N LEU A 171 -32.01 1.49 -38.87
CA LEU A 171 -32.71 1.86 -37.64
C LEU A 171 -31.67 2.18 -36.56
N THR A 172 -31.66 3.42 -36.08
CA THR A 172 -30.77 3.85 -34.99
C THR A 172 -31.48 3.70 -33.65
N LEU A 173 -31.09 2.69 -32.86
CA LEU A 173 -31.50 2.51 -31.47
C LEU A 173 -30.58 3.35 -30.56
N THR A 174 -31.14 4.30 -29.81
CA THR A 174 -30.38 5.06 -28.81
C THR A 174 -30.57 4.39 -27.45
N LEU A 175 -29.55 3.66 -26.97
CA LEU A 175 -29.51 3.10 -25.62
C LEU A 175 -29.06 4.18 -24.63
N THR A 176 -29.97 4.63 -23.77
CA THR A 176 -29.61 5.41 -22.56
C THR A 176 -29.29 4.45 -21.42
N LEU A 177 -28.01 4.22 -21.16
CA LEU A 177 -27.56 3.61 -19.91
C LEU A 177 -27.86 4.62 -18.78
N GLN A 178 -28.83 4.30 -17.91
CA GLN A 178 -28.89 4.95 -16.61
C GLN A 178 -27.59 4.58 -15.89
N GLN A 179 -26.76 5.58 -15.56
CA GLN A 179 -25.43 5.39 -14.98
C GLN A 179 -25.56 4.58 -13.68
N VAL A 180 -25.18 3.30 -13.73
CA VAL A 180 -25.06 2.45 -12.55
C VAL A 180 -23.61 2.57 -12.08
N ASP A 181 -23.42 3.05 -10.85
CA ASP A 181 -22.09 3.14 -10.26
C ASP A 181 -21.41 1.75 -10.25
N PRO A 182 -20.12 1.67 -10.60
CA PRO A 182 -19.35 0.44 -10.55
C PRO A 182 -19.47 -0.26 -9.19
N TYR A 183 -19.63 -1.58 -9.20
CA TYR A 183 -20.03 -2.36 -8.03
C TYR A 183 -18.93 -3.32 -7.59
N TYR A 184 -18.57 -3.26 -6.32
CA TYR A 184 -17.58 -4.13 -5.69
C TYR A 184 -18.15 -4.82 -4.45
N ARG A 185 -17.59 -5.98 -4.14
CA ARG A 185 -17.85 -6.74 -2.92
C ARG A 185 -16.67 -6.62 -1.98
N GLN A 186 -16.96 -6.82 -0.69
CA GLN A 186 -15.92 -7.10 0.29
C GLN A 186 -15.03 -8.27 -0.18
N GLY A 187 -13.71 -8.08 -0.15
CA GLY A 187 -12.73 -9.02 -0.68
C GLY A 187 -12.27 -8.73 -2.12
N ASP A 188 -12.98 -7.88 -2.87
CA ASP A 188 -12.54 -7.44 -4.18
C ASP A 188 -11.38 -6.43 -4.09
N VAL A 189 -10.70 -6.21 -5.20
CA VAL A 189 -9.66 -5.19 -5.34
C VAL A 189 -10.13 -4.11 -6.30
N VAL A 190 -10.21 -2.89 -5.80
CA VAL A 190 -10.49 -1.71 -6.61
C VAL A 190 -9.15 -1.18 -7.12
N SER A 191 -8.98 -1.04 -8.44
CA SER A 191 -7.73 -0.58 -9.05
C SER A 191 -7.99 0.60 -9.97
N ILE A 192 -7.35 1.74 -9.71
CA ILE A 192 -7.54 2.99 -10.46
C ILE A 192 -6.18 3.54 -10.86
N THR A 193 -6.03 3.94 -12.13
CA THR A 193 -4.76 4.50 -12.64
C THR A 193 -4.92 5.97 -13.01
N PHE A 194 -4.03 6.82 -12.51
CA PHE A 194 -3.99 8.27 -12.73
C PHE A 194 -2.77 8.70 -13.55
N VAL A 195 -2.89 9.79 -14.31
CA VAL A 195 -1.75 10.55 -14.83
C VAL A 195 -1.03 11.20 -13.65
N ALA A 196 0.26 10.92 -13.49
CA ALA A 196 0.98 11.31 -12.28
C ALA A 196 2.36 11.90 -12.55
N GLY A 197 2.82 12.76 -11.64
CA GLY A 197 4.21 13.23 -11.59
C GLY A 197 5.11 12.27 -10.82
N ASN A 198 6.43 12.47 -10.88
CA ASN A 198 7.37 11.66 -10.10
C ASN A 198 7.21 11.90 -8.57
N PRO A 199 7.00 10.86 -7.74
CA PRO A 199 6.84 11.00 -6.30
C PRO A 199 8.02 11.68 -5.60
N ARG A 200 9.24 11.61 -6.18
CA ARG A 200 10.44 12.31 -5.67
C ARG A 200 10.29 13.84 -5.61
N HIS A 201 9.30 14.41 -6.31
CA HIS A 201 9.00 15.84 -6.23
C HIS A 201 8.17 16.21 -4.99
N SER A 202 7.58 15.24 -4.30
CA SER A 202 6.76 15.44 -3.09
C SER A 202 7.62 15.33 -1.82
N GLY A 203 8.76 16.03 -1.79
CA GLY A 203 9.79 15.83 -0.76
C GLY A 203 9.39 16.22 0.67
N ASP A 204 8.38 17.06 0.85
CA ASP A 204 7.85 17.47 2.17
C ASP A 204 6.36 17.12 2.30
N ILE A 205 6.11 15.82 2.50
CA ILE A 205 4.77 15.23 2.70
C ILE A 205 4.57 14.76 4.14
N ARG A 206 5.26 15.37 5.11
CA ARG A 206 4.94 15.09 6.53
C ARG A 206 3.46 15.37 6.77
N ASP A 207 2.78 14.40 7.38
CA ASP A 207 1.34 14.43 7.67
C ASP A 207 0.43 14.56 6.43
N LYS A 208 0.94 14.23 5.24
CA LYS A 208 0.18 14.14 3.99
C LYS A 208 0.19 12.72 3.46
N THR A 209 -0.68 12.45 2.50
CA THR A 209 -0.80 11.14 1.85
C THR A 209 -0.86 11.29 0.34
N PHE A 210 -0.37 10.29 -0.39
CA PHE A 210 -0.54 10.19 -1.84
C PHE A 210 -1.92 9.67 -2.25
N VAL A 211 -2.66 9.07 -1.32
CA VAL A 211 -3.90 8.35 -1.59
C VAL A 211 -4.89 8.52 -0.44
N THR A 212 -6.15 8.80 -0.74
CA THR A 212 -7.26 8.57 0.20
C THR A 212 -8.30 7.66 -0.42
N VAL A 213 -8.81 6.72 0.38
CA VAL A 213 -10.09 6.07 0.12
C VAL A 213 -11.11 6.77 0.99
N GLU A 214 -12.16 7.29 0.36
CA GLU A 214 -13.18 8.08 1.03
C GLU A 214 -14.53 7.38 0.92
N ILE A 215 -15.29 7.36 2.02
CA ILE A 215 -16.68 6.93 2.08
C ILE A 215 -17.59 8.16 2.11
N TYR A 216 -18.72 8.10 1.41
CA TYR A 216 -19.73 9.15 1.45
C TYR A 216 -20.71 8.93 2.60
N ASP A 217 -20.90 9.96 3.45
CA ASP A 217 -21.92 9.98 4.49
C ASP A 217 -23.14 10.80 4.03
N ASN A 218 -24.25 10.09 3.79
CA ASN A 218 -25.54 10.68 3.40
C ASN A 218 -26.12 11.62 4.47
N ARG A 219 -25.73 11.50 5.73
CA ARG A 219 -26.28 12.32 6.83
C ARG A 219 -25.71 13.73 6.83
N THR A 220 -24.44 13.86 6.51
CA THR A 220 -23.69 15.13 6.52
C THR A 220 -23.41 15.66 5.12
N ASP A 221 -23.75 14.89 4.07
CA ASP A 221 -23.45 15.20 2.67
C ASP A 221 -21.95 15.46 2.45
N SER A 222 -21.11 14.63 3.07
CA SER A 222 -19.65 14.80 3.07
C SER A 222 -18.90 13.49 2.84
N TRP A 223 -17.67 13.61 2.36
CA TRP A 223 -16.74 12.50 2.19
C TRP A 223 -15.80 12.38 3.40
N GLU A 224 -15.72 11.19 3.97
CA GLU A 224 -14.84 10.87 5.11
C GLU A 224 -13.72 9.95 4.65
N VAL A 225 -12.48 10.24 5.05
CA VAL A 225 -11.31 9.41 4.73
C VAL A 225 -11.31 8.17 5.63
N VAL A 226 -11.38 6.99 5.02
CA VAL A 226 -11.35 5.70 5.73
C VAL A 226 -10.02 4.96 5.61
N HIS A 227 -9.26 5.20 4.53
CA HIS A 227 -7.92 4.66 4.35
C HIS A 227 -7.00 5.68 3.69
N THR A 228 -5.70 5.57 3.98
CA THR A 228 -4.63 6.35 3.37
C THR A 228 -3.57 5.43 2.76
N ASP A 229 -2.52 5.97 2.16
CA ASP A 229 -1.33 5.20 1.74
C ASP A 229 -0.54 4.55 2.91
N ALA A 230 -0.86 4.85 4.17
CA ALA A 230 -0.33 4.18 5.35
C ALA A 230 -1.17 2.96 5.77
N SER A 231 -2.37 2.79 5.21
CA SER A 231 -3.25 1.65 5.48
C SER A 231 -2.76 0.39 4.75
N TRP A 232 -2.81 -0.76 5.42
CA TRP A 232 -2.38 -2.05 4.84
C TRP A 232 -3.24 -2.48 3.64
N GLU A 233 -4.46 -1.98 3.59
CA GLU A 233 -5.44 -2.26 2.54
C GLU A 233 -5.14 -1.52 1.23
N THR A 234 -4.26 -0.52 1.23
CA THR A 234 -3.97 0.27 0.04
C THR A 234 -2.59 -0.05 -0.53
N ARG A 235 -2.44 0.09 -1.85
CA ARG A 235 -1.14 0.03 -2.52
C ARG A 235 -1.01 1.19 -3.49
N PHE A 236 0.20 1.75 -3.53
CA PHE A 236 0.57 2.85 -4.41
C PHE A 236 1.71 2.41 -5.33
N HIS A 237 1.42 2.33 -6.62
CA HIS A 237 2.37 1.92 -7.64
C HIS A 237 2.64 3.07 -8.60
N TRP A 238 3.85 3.65 -8.55
CA TRP A 238 4.28 4.62 -9.54
C TRP A 238 5.08 3.94 -10.65
N LEU A 239 4.66 4.16 -11.90
CA LEU A 239 5.32 3.62 -13.08
C LEU A 239 5.80 4.75 -13.99
N LYS A 240 7.11 4.76 -14.25
CA LYS A 240 7.73 5.68 -15.19
C LYS A 240 7.35 5.31 -16.63
N GLY A 241 6.74 6.24 -17.35
CA GLY A 241 6.48 6.13 -18.78
C GLY A 241 7.59 6.74 -19.63
N SER A 242 7.29 6.92 -20.91
CA SER A 242 8.20 7.53 -21.88
C SER A 242 8.09 9.05 -21.91
N LYS A 243 9.16 9.74 -22.33
CA LYS A 243 9.18 11.20 -22.59
C LYS A 243 8.74 12.08 -21.39
N GLY A 244 8.98 11.62 -20.17
CA GLY A 244 8.63 12.35 -18.93
C GLY A 244 7.21 12.12 -18.44
N ARG A 245 6.44 11.23 -19.09
CA ARG A 245 5.13 10.79 -18.59
C ARG A 245 5.29 9.74 -17.51
N SER A 246 4.35 9.69 -16.59
CA SER A 246 4.24 8.60 -15.62
C SER A 246 2.80 8.42 -15.18
N ASN A 247 2.52 7.23 -14.67
CA ASN A 247 1.22 6.84 -14.18
C ASN A 247 1.35 6.39 -12.74
N THR A 248 0.29 6.57 -11.96
CA THR A 248 0.17 6.00 -10.63
C THR A 248 -1.05 5.10 -10.61
N THR A 249 -0.87 3.83 -10.26
CA THR A 249 -1.97 2.91 -9.98
C THR A 249 -2.16 2.81 -8.47
N VAL A 250 -3.38 3.05 -8.03
CA VAL A 250 -3.83 2.90 -6.66
C VAL A 250 -4.71 1.67 -6.58
N GLU A 251 -4.34 0.74 -5.71
CA GLU A 251 -5.17 -0.43 -5.40
C GLU A 251 -5.74 -0.31 -3.99
N TRP A 252 -7.02 -0.61 -3.83
CA TRP A 252 -7.67 -0.79 -2.53
C TRP A 252 -8.24 -2.20 -2.42
N PHE A 253 -7.67 -2.97 -1.51
CA PHE A 253 -8.12 -4.30 -1.13
C PHE A 253 -9.28 -4.14 -0.15
N VAL A 254 -10.51 -4.26 -0.63
CA VAL A 254 -11.71 -3.98 0.18
C VAL A 254 -11.77 -4.99 1.34
N PRO A 255 -11.58 -4.55 2.60
CA PRO A 255 -11.52 -5.49 3.70
C PRO A 255 -12.88 -6.17 3.94
N PRO A 256 -12.92 -7.40 4.49
CA PRO A 256 -14.19 -8.07 4.86
C PRO A 256 -15.06 -7.26 5.82
N SER A 257 -14.48 -6.35 6.59
CA SER A 257 -15.17 -5.45 7.52
C SER A 257 -15.61 -4.12 6.90
N ALA A 258 -15.36 -3.87 5.61
CA ALA A 258 -15.70 -2.60 4.98
C ALA A 258 -17.21 -2.35 5.04
N PRO A 259 -17.67 -1.17 5.52
CA PRO A 259 -19.07 -0.81 5.46
C PRO A 259 -19.61 -0.87 4.02
N GLY A 260 -20.89 -1.22 3.86
CA GLY A 260 -21.56 -1.05 2.58
C GLY A 260 -21.82 0.44 2.35
N GLY A 261 -21.45 0.97 1.17
CA GLY A 261 -21.55 2.40 0.91
C GLY A 261 -21.02 2.82 -0.44
N TYR A 262 -21.00 4.13 -0.66
CA TYR A 262 -20.40 4.77 -1.83
C TYR A 262 -19.01 5.25 -1.47
N TYR A 263 -18.06 4.92 -2.34
CA TYR A 263 -16.64 5.17 -2.14
C TYR A 263 -16.06 5.90 -3.35
N ARG A 264 -14.97 6.60 -3.11
CA ARG A 264 -14.09 7.13 -4.16
C ARG A 264 -12.65 7.06 -3.70
N ILE A 265 -11.72 7.05 -4.65
CA ILE A 265 -10.30 7.15 -4.38
C ILE A 265 -9.79 8.49 -4.89
N LYS A 266 -9.07 9.23 -4.05
CA LYS A 266 -8.30 10.39 -4.47
C LYS A 266 -6.81 10.09 -4.49
N HIS A 267 -6.12 10.69 -5.45
CA HIS A 267 -4.68 10.67 -5.56
C HIS A 267 -4.14 12.10 -5.46
N PHE A 268 -3.09 12.29 -4.66
CA PHE A 268 -2.41 13.57 -4.49
C PHE A 268 -0.96 13.43 -4.93
N GLY A 269 -0.42 14.46 -5.57
CA GLY A 269 0.98 14.43 -6.00
C GLY A 269 1.53 15.79 -6.36
N HIS A 270 2.79 15.80 -6.77
CA HIS A 270 3.46 16.97 -7.29
C HIS A 270 4.14 16.63 -8.61
N TYR A 271 4.13 17.57 -9.55
CA TYR A 271 4.84 17.45 -10.80
C TYR A 271 5.87 18.56 -10.96
N LYS A 272 6.97 18.26 -11.64
CA LYS A 272 8.02 19.23 -11.98
C LYS A 272 7.84 19.70 -13.41
N GLN A 273 7.76 21.01 -13.58
CA GLN A 273 7.77 21.68 -14.88
C GLN A 273 8.92 22.68 -14.97
N MET A 274 9.41 22.94 -16.18
CA MET A 274 10.41 23.97 -16.43
C MET A 274 9.72 25.26 -16.85
N LYS A 275 9.78 26.31 -16.02
CA LYS A 275 9.38 27.67 -16.41
C LYS A 275 10.65 28.42 -16.81
N GLY A 276 10.93 28.45 -18.11
CA GLY A 276 12.23 28.89 -18.64
C GLY A 276 13.36 27.97 -18.15
N LEU A 277 14.39 28.53 -17.50
CA LEU A 277 15.50 27.78 -16.92
C LEU A 277 15.26 27.33 -15.46
N ARG A 278 14.11 27.68 -14.87
CA ARG A 278 13.83 27.38 -13.46
C ARG A 278 12.88 26.19 -13.31
N PRO A 279 13.22 25.17 -12.50
CA PRO A 279 12.29 24.09 -12.17
C PRO A 279 11.24 24.61 -11.17
N VAL A 280 9.98 24.32 -11.43
CA VAL A 280 8.85 24.63 -10.55
C VAL A 280 8.11 23.34 -10.24
N ILE A 281 7.89 23.10 -8.95
CA ILE A 281 7.11 21.96 -8.45
C ILE A 281 5.69 22.46 -8.16
N THR A 282 4.67 21.76 -8.64
CA THR A 282 3.27 22.17 -8.51
C THR A 282 2.43 20.98 -8.03
N PRO A 283 1.59 21.15 -6.99
CA PRO A 283 0.70 20.09 -6.53
C PRO A 283 -0.46 19.86 -7.51
N TYR A 284 -1.00 18.65 -7.49
CA TYR A 284 -2.23 18.29 -8.18
C TYR A 284 -3.00 17.25 -7.35
N GLU A 285 -4.29 17.12 -7.66
CA GLU A 285 -5.13 16.03 -7.16
C GLU A 285 -5.92 15.39 -8.31
N GLY A 286 -6.18 14.10 -8.18
CA GLY A 286 -7.05 13.31 -9.03
C GLY A 286 -8.13 12.66 -8.18
N THR A 287 -9.34 12.55 -8.70
CA THR A 287 -10.47 11.89 -8.03
C THR A 287 -11.07 10.88 -8.98
N SER A 288 -11.27 9.65 -8.53
CA SER A 288 -11.98 8.63 -9.31
C SER A 288 -13.46 8.92 -9.43
N ASP A 289 -14.14 8.18 -10.31
CA ASP A 289 -15.59 8.09 -10.24
C ASP A 289 -16.01 7.43 -8.92
N VAL A 290 -17.26 7.67 -8.53
CA VAL A 290 -17.87 7.04 -7.36
C VAL A 290 -18.21 5.59 -7.69
N PHE A 291 -17.95 4.69 -6.75
CA PHE A 291 -18.28 3.27 -6.87
C PHE A 291 -18.90 2.76 -5.57
N ARG A 292 -19.68 1.69 -5.68
CA ARG A 292 -20.43 1.12 -4.56
C ARG A 292 -19.76 -0.14 -4.06
N VAL A 293 -19.57 -0.22 -2.74
CA VAL A 293 -19.14 -1.44 -2.05
C VAL A 293 -20.32 -2.04 -1.29
N SER A 294 -20.43 -3.37 -1.30
CA SER A 294 -21.46 -4.07 -0.55
C SER A 294 -20.94 -5.31 0.19
N PRO A 295 -21.67 -5.76 1.22
CA PRO A 295 -21.32 -6.97 1.94
C PRO A 295 -21.26 -8.20 1.02
N SER A 296 -20.24 -9.03 1.22
CA SER A 296 -20.20 -10.35 0.60
C SER A 296 -20.93 -11.35 1.49
N PHE A 297 -22.04 -11.90 1.01
CA PHE A 297 -22.80 -12.93 1.73
C PHE A 297 -22.03 -14.24 1.96
N TYR A 298 -20.87 -14.41 1.31
CA TYR A 298 -20.03 -15.61 1.47
C TYR A 298 -19.20 -15.62 2.76
N TYR A 299 -19.04 -14.49 3.46
CA TYR A 299 -18.33 -14.42 4.74
C TYR A 299 -19.24 -14.41 5.97
N GLN A 300 -20.57 -14.37 5.78
CA GLN A 300 -21.54 -14.54 6.87
C GLN A 300 -21.92 -16.02 7.03
N TRP A 301 -20.97 -16.84 7.48
CA TRP A 301 -21.37 -18.07 8.16
C TRP A 301 -21.99 -17.65 9.51
N PRO A 302 -23.17 -18.16 9.91
CA PRO A 302 -23.74 -17.81 11.21
C PRO A 302 -22.74 -18.17 12.31
N PRO A 303 -22.66 -17.40 13.41
CA PRO A 303 -21.84 -17.81 14.54
C PRO A 303 -22.27 -19.21 14.93
N ALA A 304 -21.30 -20.15 14.92
CA ALA A 304 -21.53 -21.53 15.33
C ALA A 304 -22.25 -21.50 16.68
N SER A 305 -23.48 -22.01 16.68
CA SER A 305 -24.28 -22.14 17.89
C SER A 305 -23.49 -23.00 18.86
N ARG A 306 -23.11 -22.40 20.00
CA ARG A 306 -22.61 -23.04 21.23
C ARG A 306 -22.21 -24.51 21.09
N CYS A 307 -20.98 -24.75 20.66
CA CYS A 307 -20.21 -25.89 21.12
C CYS A 307 -19.09 -25.33 21.97
N GLN A 308 -19.13 -25.58 23.28
CA GLN A 308 -17.98 -25.32 24.14
C GLN A 308 -16.80 -26.16 23.64
N PRO A 309 -15.61 -25.57 23.43
CA PRO A 309 -14.42 -26.37 23.18
C PRO A 309 -14.03 -27.06 24.50
N PRO A 310 -13.72 -28.37 24.50
CA PRO A 310 -12.98 -28.94 25.60
C PRO A 310 -11.58 -28.31 25.60
N SER A 311 -11.20 -27.77 26.77
CA SER A 311 -9.85 -27.43 27.23
C SER A 311 -8.78 -27.08 26.19
N THR A 312 -8.44 -25.78 26.17
CA THR A 312 -7.15 -25.18 25.87
C THR A 312 -6.02 -26.12 25.43
N VAL A 313 -5.61 -26.06 24.16
CA VAL A 313 -4.30 -26.48 23.69
C VAL A 313 -3.63 -25.28 23.03
N PHE A 314 -2.60 -24.74 23.68
CA PHE A 314 -1.73 -23.71 23.10
C PHE A 314 -0.86 -24.34 22.01
N PHE A 315 -0.98 -23.87 20.77
CA PHE A 315 0.01 -24.14 19.73
C PHE A 315 1.20 -23.20 19.93
N PHE A 316 2.30 -23.75 20.47
CA PHE A 316 3.62 -23.14 20.36
C PHE A 316 4.18 -23.47 18.97
N TYR A 317 4.42 -22.44 18.14
CA TYR A 317 5.28 -22.60 16.97
C TYR A 317 6.72 -22.82 17.43
N PHE A 318 7.12 -24.08 17.55
CA PHE A 318 8.52 -24.48 17.56
C PHE A 318 9.01 -24.53 16.11
N SER A 319 9.79 -23.54 15.69
CA SER A 319 10.62 -23.67 14.49
C SER A 319 11.69 -24.73 14.77
N ALA A 320 11.59 -25.85 14.06
CA ALA A 320 12.46 -27.00 14.21
C ALA A 320 13.90 -26.66 13.80
N ARG A 321 14.84 -26.90 14.71
CA ARG A 321 16.22 -27.24 14.32
C ARG A 321 16.23 -28.65 13.73
N PRO A 322 17.04 -28.92 12.70
CA PRO A 322 17.67 -30.21 12.53
C PRO A 322 18.98 -30.24 13.33
N SER A 323 19.03 -31.10 14.36
CA SER A 323 20.27 -31.63 14.91
C SER A 323 20.93 -32.57 13.89
N GLY A 324 22.26 -32.51 13.81
CA GLY A 324 23.04 -33.05 12.71
C GLY A 324 23.34 -34.55 12.75
N HIS A 325 23.94 -35.00 11.65
CA HIS A 325 24.96 -36.04 11.58
C HIS A 325 25.90 -35.75 10.39
N GLU A 326 27.19 -35.66 10.70
CA GLU A 326 28.44 -35.87 9.91
C GLU A 326 28.31 -37.00 8.86
N LEU A 327 28.97 -37.09 7.67
CA LEU A 327 30.16 -36.50 7.00
C LEU A 327 30.02 -36.75 5.47
N ASP A 328 30.58 -35.87 4.62
CA ASP A 328 31.61 -36.18 3.58
C ASP A 328 31.92 -34.92 2.72
N PRO A 329 33.17 -34.42 2.65
CA PRO A 329 33.55 -33.28 1.83
C PRO A 329 34.21 -33.73 0.52
N SER A 330 33.42 -33.95 -0.53
CA SER A 330 33.97 -33.96 -1.90
C SER A 330 32.88 -33.80 -2.95
N THR A 331 32.67 -32.57 -3.46
CA THR A 331 32.55 -32.27 -4.91
C THR A 331 32.30 -30.78 -5.12
N ASP A 332 33.32 -30.13 -5.66
CA ASP A 332 33.31 -29.17 -6.77
C ASP A 332 32.31 -27.99 -6.81
N LEU A 333 32.89 -26.80 -6.63
CA LEU A 333 33.06 -25.79 -7.69
C LEU A 333 32.00 -25.79 -8.82
N LEU A 334 31.18 -24.73 -8.90
CA LEU A 334 31.17 -23.75 -10.00
C LEU A 334 29.94 -22.82 -9.99
N LEU A 335 30.25 -21.53 -10.18
CA LEU A 335 29.54 -20.49 -10.93
C LEU A 335 28.49 -19.58 -10.26
N LEU A 336 28.94 -18.32 -10.13
CA LEU A 336 28.30 -17.00 -10.12
C LEU A 336 27.70 -16.47 -8.82
#